data_AF-A0A950M751-F1
#
_entry.id   AF-A0A950M751-F1
#
_cell.length_a   1.000
_cell.length_b   1.000
_cell.length_c   1.000
_cell.angle_alpha   90.00
_cell.angle_beta   90.00
_cell.angle_gamma   90.00
#
_symmetry.space_group_name_H-M   'P 1'
#
loop_
_entity.id
_entity.type
_entity.pdbx_description
1 polymer ?
#
loop_
_entity_poly.entity_id
_entity_poly.type
_entity_poly.pdbx_seq_one_letter_code
_entity_poly.pdbx_strand_id
1 'polypeptide(L)'
;EIRAAAKAAARVGLPYTVTASFDTAGNTMMGVRPAALAAFAADLDPAPLAVGANCGVGAADLVASIGAMTQARAGTIVIAKANCGIPQWHGSHIHYSGTPELMAEYACLAIDAGARIVGGCCGTSPGHLAAMRAALSTHVKGERPELDRVIAALGPLTSPPARANAERTARPRRERRRRA
;
A
#
# COMPACT_ATOMS: atom_id res chain seq x y z
N GLU A 1 -10.06 15.74 -2.20
CA GLU A 1 -10.69 15.13 -1.01
C GLU A 1 -9.80 15.17 0.23
N ILE A 2 -8.61 14.54 0.24
CA ILE A 2 -7.74 14.51 1.44
C ILE A 2 -7.48 15.91 2.03
N ARG A 3 -7.17 16.92 1.20
CA ARG A 3 -7.00 18.32 1.68
C ARG A 3 -8.25 18.86 2.39
N ALA A 4 -9.44 18.51 1.90
CA ALA A 4 -10.69 18.98 2.50
C ALA A 4 -10.95 18.26 3.84
N ALA A 5 -10.71 16.94 3.91
CA ALA A 5 -10.81 16.16 5.14
C ALA A 5 -9.82 16.65 6.22
N ALA A 6 -8.56 16.92 5.83
CA ALA A 6 -7.55 17.50 6.71
C ALA A 6 -7.98 18.85 7.28
N LYS A 7 -8.48 19.76 6.41
CA LYS A 7 -9.02 21.06 6.85
C LYS A 7 -10.21 20.90 7.80
N ALA A 8 -11.07 19.91 7.57
CA ALA A 8 -12.21 19.65 8.45
C ALA A 8 -11.74 19.17 9.84
N ALA A 9 -10.82 18.20 9.90
CA ALA A 9 -10.24 17.71 11.15
C ALA A 9 -9.53 18.84 11.93
N ALA A 10 -8.76 19.67 11.23
CA ALA A 10 -8.08 20.83 11.81
C ALA A 10 -9.06 21.83 12.44
N ARG A 11 -10.16 22.14 11.76
CA ARG A 11 -11.18 23.08 12.23
C ARG A 11 -11.85 22.65 13.52
N VAL A 12 -11.96 21.34 13.77
CA VAL A 12 -12.53 20.79 14.99
C VAL A 12 -11.48 20.35 16.01
N GLY A 13 -10.19 20.64 15.75
CA GLY A 13 -9.10 20.34 16.68
C GLY A 13 -8.83 18.84 16.87
N LEU A 14 -9.22 17.98 15.93
CA LEU A 14 -9.00 16.53 16.04
C LEU A 14 -7.72 16.10 15.31
N PRO A 15 -6.89 15.24 15.92
CA PRO A 15 -5.79 14.60 15.21
C PRO A 15 -6.34 13.68 14.11
N TYR A 16 -5.56 13.50 13.05
CA TYR A 16 -5.98 12.68 11.93
C TYR A 16 -4.81 11.93 11.29
N THR A 17 -5.16 10.90 10.53
CA THR A 17 -4.23 10.10 9.72
C THR A 17 -4.74 10.05 8.28
N VAL A 18 -3.85 9.78 7.32
CA VAL A 18 -4.21 9.65 5.91
C VAL A 18 -3.87 8.25 5.41
N THR A 19 -4.86 7.49 4.95
CA THR A 19 -4.60 6.26 4.19
C THR A 19 -5.22 6.35 2.82
N ALA A 20 -4.57 5.74 1.83
CA ALA A 20 -5.10 5.63 0.48
C ALA A 20 -5.08 4.17 0.00
N SER A 21 -5.96 3.86 -0.94
CA SER A 21 -5.94 2.60 -1.68
C SER A 21 -5.19 2.79 -2.99
N PHE A 22 -4.35 1.82 -3.35
CA PHE A 22 -3.62 1.79 -4.60
C PHE A 22 -4.19 0.67 -5.49
N ASP A 23 -4.40 0.98 -6.76
CA ASP A 23 -4.97 0.08 -7.75
C ASP A 23 -3.91 -0.81 -8.41
N THR A 24 -4.32 -1.57 -9.42
CA THR A 24 -3.45 -2.48 -10.20
C THR A 24 -2.35 -1.77 -10.99
N ALA A 25 -2.38 -0.44 -11.11
CA ALA A 25 -1.30 0.36 -11.68
C ALA A 25 -0.33 0.88 -10.60
N GLY A 26 -0.54 0.52 -9.33
CA GLY A 26 0.29 0.95 -8.21
C GLY A 26 0.08 2.41 -7.82
N ASN A 27 -1.04 3.02 -8.24
CA ASN A 27 -1.35 4.41 -7.93
C ASN A 27 -2.73 4.51 -7.28
N THR A 28 -3.01 5.62 -6.61
CA THR A 28 -4.39 5.96 -6.27
C THR A 28 -5.21 6.20 -7.54
N MET A 29 -6.55 6.20 -7.45
CA MET A 29 -7.45 6.55 -8.55
C MET A 29 -7.10 7.88 -9.24
N MET A 30 -6.48 8.81 -8.51
CA MET A 30 -6.05 10.12 -9.02
C MET A 30 -4.61 10.13 -9.55
N GLY A 31 -3.98 8.97 -9.72
CA GLY A 31 -2.63 8.83 -10.25
C GLY A 31 -1.50 9.13 -9.25
N VAL A 32 -1.80 9.23 -7.95
CA VAL A 32 -0.78 9.51 -6.92
C VAL A 32 -0.05 8.22 -6.55
N ARG A 33 1.29 8.22 -6.68
CA ARG A 33 2.19 7.13 -6.24
C ARG A 33 2.34 7.09 -4.71
N PRO A 34 2.65 5.92 -4.10
CA PRO A 34 2.87 5.82 -2.66
C PRO A 34 3.88 6.83 -2.11
N ALA A 35 5.08 6.93 -2.72
CA ALA A 35 6.10 7.90 -2.33
C ALA A 35 5.59 9.36 -2.38
N ALA A 36 4.81 9.70 -3.42
CA ALA A 36 4.24 11.03 -3.57
C ALA A 36 3.14 11.31 -2.54
N LEU A 37 2.39 10.30 -2.09
CA LEU A 37 1.41 10.44 -1.01
C LEU A 37 2.08 10.83 0.31
N ALA A 38 3.24 10.22 0.63
CA ALA A 38 3.99 10.55 1.84
C ALA A 38 4.49 12.01 1.85
N ALA A 39 4.96 12.51 0.70
CA ALA A 39 5.33 13.91 0.54
C ALA A 39 4.09 14.83 0.62
N PHE A 40 3.03 14.51 -0.11
CA PHE A 40 1.79 15.28 -0.09
C PHE A 40 1.18 15.39 1.32
N ALA A 41 1.22 14.32 2.10
CA ALA A 41 0.72 14.31 3.48
C ALA A 41 1.55 15.21 4.40
N ALA A 42 2.87 15.30 4.16
CA ALA A 42 3.75 16.20 4.89
C ALA A 42 3.38 17.68 4.74
N ASP A 43 2.89 18.04 3.54
CA ASP A 43 2.54 19.41 3.15
C ASP A 43 1.13 19.83 3.58
N LEU A 44 0.43 18.97 4.34
CA LEU A 44 -0.84 19.33 4.95
C LEU A 44 -0.59 20.12 6.25
N ASP A 45 -1.50 21.06 6.55
CA ASP A 45 -1.43 21.88 7.75
C ASP A 45 -2.75 21.77 8.54
N PRO A 46 -2.73 21.25 9.78
CA PRO A 46 -1.59 20.60 10.42
C PRO A 46 -1.25 19.27 9.74
N ALA A 47 -0.02 18.79 9.83
CA ALA A 47 0.35 17.49 9.24
C ALA A 47 -0.36 16.32 9.95
N PRO A 48 -0.70 15.22 9.24
CA PRO A 48 -1.31 14.05 9.86
C PRO A 48 -0.31 13.32 10.78
N LEU A 49 -0.82 12.66 11.81
CA LEU A 49 -0.01 11.85 12.74
C LEU A 49 0.65 10.65 12.04
N ALA A 50 0.01 10.14 10.99
CA ALA A 50 0.50 9.02 10.20
C ALA A 50 -0.10 9.04 8.79
N VAL A 51 0.62 8.45 7.83
CA VAL A 51 0.17 8.26 6.45
C VAL A 51 0.30 6.78 6.08
N GLY A 52 -0.45 6.27 5.12
CA GLY A 52 -0.27 4.86 4.75
C GLY A 52 -1.17 4.35 3.64
N ALA A 53 -1.22 3.03 3.56
CA ALA A 53 -2.00 2.30 2.58
C ALA A 53 -3.03 1.41 3.28
N ASN A 54 -4.24 1.35 2.72
CA ASN A 54 -5.23 0.38 3.12
C ASN A 54 -5.95 -0.22 1.91
N CYS A 55 -6.48 -1.44 2.09
CA CYS A 55 -7.15 -2.18 1.03
C CYS A 55 -6.24 -2.34 -0.19
N GLY A 56 -6.65 -1.90 -1.37
CA GLY A 56 -5.95 -2.15 -2.62
C GLY A 56 -6.16 -3.57 -3.14
N VAL A 57 -5.12 -4.12 -3.77
CA VAL A 57 -5.25 -5.36 -4.53
C VAL A 57 -4.85 -6.59 -3.72
N GLY A 58 -3.73 -6.54 -2.99
CA GLY A 58 -3.24 -7.65 -2.19
C GLY A 58 -2.16 -7.25 -1.18
N ALA A 59 -1.77 -8.19 -0.32
CA ALA A 59 -0.79 -7.96 0.74
C ALA A 59 0.61 -7.64 0.19
N ALA A 60 1.04 -8.32 -0.87
CA ALA A 60 2.33 -8.07 -1.53
C ALA A 60 2.43 -6.62 -2.06
N ASP A 61 1.44 -6.18 -2.85
CA ASP A 61 1.35 -4.82 -3.38
C ASP A 61 1.34 -3.75 -2.28
N LEU A 62 0.65 -4.05 -1.17
CA LEU A 62 0.61 -3.12 -0.04
C LEU A 62 1.98 -3.00 0.63
N VAL A 63 2.69 -4.10 0.88
CA VAL A 63 4.05 -4.08 1.45
C VAL A 63 5.01 -3.29 0.54
N ALA A 64 4.92 -3.46 -0.78
CA ALA A 64 5.70 -2.67 -1.73
C ALA A 64 5.38 -1.17 -1.62
N SER A 65 4.10 -0.82 -1.47
CA SER A 65 3.66 0.57 -1.26
C SER A 65 4.19 1.16 0.06
N ILE A 66 4.22 0.37 1.14
CA ILE A 66 4.83 0.75 2.42
C ILE A 66 6.32 1.03 2.23
N GLY A 67 7.05 0.12 1.58
CA GLY A 67 8.47 0.29 1.29
C GLY A 67 8.75 1.59 0.54
N ALA A 68 7.99 1.88 -0.52
CA ALA A 68 8.12 3.11 -1.29
C ALA A 68 7.85 4.38 -0.44
N MET A 69 6.85 4.36 0.44
CA MET A 69 6.57 5.48 1.35
C MET A 69 7.69 5.71 2.37
N THR A 70 8.16 4.64 3.02
CA THR A 70 9.18 4.74 4.08
C THR A 70 10.57 5.04 3.53
N GLN A 71 10.87 4.65 2.28
CA GLN A 71 12.09 5.05 1.57
C GLN A 71 12.07 6.51 1.16
N ALA A 72 10.94 7.00 0.66
CA ALA A 72 10.83 8.38 0.18
C ALA A 72 10.96 9.41 1.31
N ARG A 73 10.51 9.06 2.52
CA ARG A 73 10.54 9.99 3.65
C ARG A 73 10.78 9.28 4.99
N ALA A 74 12.03 9.31 5.44
CA ALA A 74 12.43 8.80 6.75
C ALA A 74 11.67 9.50 7.90
N GLY A 75 11.42 8.78 8.99
CA GLY A 75 10.72 9.28 10.18
C GLY A 75 9.20 9.33 10.08
N THR A 76 8.63 9.15 8.88
CA THR A 76 7.17 9.08 8.69
C THR A 76 6.57 7.86 9.42
N ILE A 77 5.51 8.06 10.21
CA ILE A 77 4.74 6.97 10.79
C ILE A 77 3.85 6.39 9.70
N VAL A 78 4.12 5.15 9.30
CA VAL A 78 3.40 4.50 8.19
C VAL A 78 2.37 3.47 8.68
N ILE A 79 1.15 3.57 8.16
CA ILE A 79 0.04 2.64 8.40
C ILE A 79 -0.03 1.61 7.26
N ALA A 80 -0.10 0.33 7.61
CA ALA A 80 -0.24 -0.78 6.69
C ALA A 80 -1.51 -1.57 7.01
N LYS A 81 -2.47 -1.59 6.08
CA LYS A 81 -3.75 -2.28 6.28
C LYS A 81 -4.21 -3.04 5.03
N ALA A 82 -3.58 -4.17 4.73
CA ALA A 82 -3.88 -5.00 3.57
C ALA A 82 -5.23 -5.71 3.62
N ASN A 83 -5.81 -5.98 2.45
CA ASN A 83 -6.88 -6.98 2.32
C ASN A 83 -6.37 -8.37 2.72
N CYS A 84 -7.28 -9.23 3.17
CA CYS A 84 -6.97 -10.62 3.50
C CYS A 84 -6.81 -11.47 2.23
N GLY A 85 -5.69 -11.33 1.53
CA GLY A 85 -5.52 -11.92 0.21
C GLY A 85 -6.30 -11.20 -0.89
N ILE A 86 -6.37 -11.82 -2.06
CA ILE A 86 -6.95 -11.22 -3.26
C ILE A 86 -8.46 -11.48 -3.26
N PRO A 87 -9.31 -10.47 -3.49
CA PRO A 87 -10.75 -10.67 -3.60
C PRO A 87 -11.08 -11.52 -4.84
N GLN A 88 -11.87 -12.58 -4.64
CA GLN A 88 -12.30 -13.52 -5.67
C GLN A 88 -13.82 -13.62 -5.69
N TRP A 89 -14.43 -13.62 -6.88
CA TRP A 89 -15.87 -13.79 -7.03
C TRP A 89 -16.22 -15.27 -7.01
N HIS A 90 -16.96 -15.71 -6.00
CA HIS A 90 -17.59 -17.03 -5.98
C HIS A 90 -19.11 -16.85 -6.07
N GLY A 91 -19.65 -17.04 -7.27
CA GLY A 91 -21.04 -16.73 -7.56
C GLY A 91 -21.33 -15.24 -7.36
N SER A 92 -22.23 -14.90 -6.43
CA SER A 92 -22.61 -13.52 -6.11
C SER A 92 -21.84 -12.90 -4.93
N HIS A 93 -20.91 -13.64 -4.31
CA HIS A 93 -20.20 -13.19 -3.12
C HIS A 93 -18.70 -13.04 -3.38
N ILE A 94 -18.09 -12.03 -2.76
CA ILE A 94 -16.64 -11.85 -2.76
C ILE A 94 -16.05 -12.66 -1.61
N HIS A 95 -15.17 -13.58 -1.94
CA HIS A 95 -14.36 -14.34 -1.01
C HIS A 95 -12.93 -13.82 -1.00
N TYR A 96 -12.30 -13.90 0.16
CA TYR A 96 -10.94 -13.44 0.40
C TYR A 96 -10.08 -14.68 0.68
N SER A 97 -9.01 -14.85 -0.10
CA SER A 97 -8.18 -16.06 -0.06
C SER A 97 -7.16 -16.09 1.08
N GLY A 98 -6.96 -14.97 1.79
CA GLY A 98 -5.95 -14.87 2.83
C GLY A 98 -6.29 -15.72 4.05
N THR A 99 -5.29 -16.43 4.55
CA THR A 99 -5.36 -17.19 5.79
C THR A 99 -4.74 -16.41 6.96
N PRO A 100 -5.00 -16.80 8.22
CA PRO A 100 -4.31 -16.22 9.38
C PRO A 100 -2.79 -16.26 9.28
N GLU A 101 -2.23 -17.33 8.72
CA GLU A 101 -0.78 -17.52 8.54
C GLU A 101 -0.23 -16.53 7.50
N LEU A 102 -0.91 -16.35 6.37
CA LEU A 102 -0.51 -15.37 5.36
C LEU A 102 -0.55 -13.95 5.92
N MET A 103 -1.58 -13.62 6.70
CA MET A 103 -1.68 -12.30 7.34
C MET A 103 -0.61 -12.09 8.41
N ALA A 104 -0.24 -13.15 9.14
CA ALA A 104 0.87 -13.10 10.10
C ALA A 104 2.21 -12.78 9.41
N GLU A 105 2.50 -13.44 8.29
CA GLU A 105 3.70 -13.17 7.50
C GLU A 105 3.70 -11.76 6.89
N TYR A 106 2.54 -11.32 6.38
CA TYR A 106 2.34 -9.95 5.91
C TYR A 106 2.67 -8.93 7.01
N ALA A 107 2.23 -9.17 8.24
CA ALA A 107 2.44 -8.22 9.33
C ALA A 107 3.93 -8.04 9.64
N CYS A 108 4.70 -9.13 9.66
CA CYS A 108 6.15 -9.08 9.85
C CYS A 108 6.84 -8.33 8.70
N LEU A 109 6.50 -8.65 7.45
CA LEU A 109 7.06 -7.98 6.28
C LEU A 109 6.69 -6.49 6.21
N ALA A 110 5.49 -6.11 6.65
CA ALA A 110 5.08 -4.71 6.74
C ALA A 110 5.93 -3.93 7.77
N ILE A 111 6.22 -4.53 8.94
CA ILE A 111 7.12 -3.94 9.94
C ILE A 111 8.56 -3.81 9.40
N ASP A 112 9.06 -4.85 8.73
CA ASP A 112 10.39 -4.83 8.12
C ASP A 112 10.47 -3.77 7.00
N ALA A 113 9.40 -3.59 6.23
CA ALA A 113 9.26 -2.52 5.24
C ALA A 113 9.16 -1.11 5.86
N GLY A 114 9.01 -1.01 7.18
CA GLY A 114 9.05 0.24 7.94
C GLY A 114 7.68 0.76 8.41
N ALA A 115 6.61 -0.04 8.31
CA ALA A 115 5.34 0.30 8.94
C ALA A 115 5.50 0.39 10.47
N ARG A 116 4.66 1.22 11.10
CA ARG A 116 4.58 1.35 12.56
C ARG A 116 3.19 1.01 13.10
N ILE A 117 2.18 1.05 12.24
CA ILE A 117 0.80 0.67 12.57
C ILE A 117 0.40 -0.37 11.54
N VAL A 118 0.09 -1.59 11.99
CA VAL A 118 -0.23 -2.72 11.13
C VAL A 118 -1.61 -3.27 11.49
N GLY A 119 -2.42 -3.56 10.48
CA GLY A 119 -3.72 -4.23 10.62
C GLY A 119 -4.19 -4.83 9.30
N GLY A 120 -5.49 -5.12 9.22
CA GLY A 120 -6.15 -5.63 8.01
C GLY A 120 -7.37 -4.83 7.56
N CYS A 121 -7.73 -4.95 6.28
CA CYS A 121 -8.84 -4.29 5.60
C CYS A 121 -9.96 -5.32 5.30
N CYS A 122 -10.45 -5.39 4.07
CA CYS A 122 -11.52 -6.31 3.72
C CYS A 122 -11.06 -7.77 3.83
N GLY A 123 -11.97 -8.64 4.29
CA GLY A 123 -11.71 -10.06 4.51
C GLY A 123 -10.99 -10.40 5.82
N THR A 124 -10.45 -9.41 6.53
CA THR A 124 -9.78 -9.65 7.82
C THR A 124 -10.80 -9.97 8.90
N SER A 125 -10.48 -10.95 9.75
CA SER A 125 -11.29 -11.37 10.90
C SER A 125 -10.48 -11.30 12.20
N PRO A 126 -11.11 -11.44 13.39
CA PRO A 126 -10.37 -11.51 14.66
C PRO A 126 -9.30 -12.60 14.69
N GLY A 127 -9.53 -13.76 14.04
CA GLY A 127 -8.52 -14.82 13.94
C GLY A 127 -7.26 -14.39 13.19
N HIS A 128 -7.41 -13.60 12.13
CA HIS A 128 -6.28 -13.00 11.41
C HIS A 128 -5.53 -12.00 12.29
N LEU A 129 -6.25 -11.15 13.04
CA LEU A 129 -5.65 -10.18 13.96
C LEU A 129 -4.89 -10.87 15.10
N ALA A 130 -5.43 -11.97 15.63
CA ALA A 130 -4.75 -12.78 16.64
C ALA A 130 -3.44 -13.39 16.09
N ALA A 131 -3.47 -13.95 14.88
CA ALA A 131 -2.27 -14.50 14.23
C ALA A 131 -1.21 -13.41 13.94
N MET A 132 -1.64 -12.26 13.41
CA MET A 132 -0.77 -11.09 13.24
C MET A 132 -0.13 -10.66 14.55
N ARG A 133 -0.93 -10.54 15.63
CA ARG A 133 -0.42 -10.16 16.95
C ARG A 133 0.58 -11.17 17.49
N ALA A 134 0.29 -12.46 17.37
CA ALA A 134 1.18 -13.53 17.83
C ALA A 134 2.52 -13.46 17.10
N ALA A 135 2.53 -13.39 15.76
CA ALA A 135 3.77 -13.27 14.99
C ALA A 135 4.56 -12.01 15.33
N LEU A 136 3.90 -10.86 15.42
CA LEU A 136 4.53 -9.58 15.80
C LEU A 136 5.10 -9.57 17.23
N SER A 137 4.61 -10.43 18.13
CA SER A 137 5.11 -10.50 19.51
C SER A 137 6.48 -11.15 19.63
N THR A 138 6.83 -12.02 18.68
CA THR A 138 8.12 -12.72 18.61
C THR A 138 9.02 -12.22 17.49
N HIS A 139 8.49 -11.38 16.59
CA HIS A 139 9.23 -10.85 15.45
C HIS A 139 10.26 -9.82 15.88
N VAL A 140 11.52 -10.03 15.48
CA VAL A 140 12.58 -9.03 15.59
C VAL A 140 12.66 -8.34 14.24
N LYS A 141 12.47 -7.01 14.23
CA LYS A 141 12.49 -6.22 13.00
C LYS A 141 13.80 -6.47 12.23
N GLY A 142 13.66 -6.98 11.01
CA GLY A 142 14.76 -7.25 10.11
C GLY A 142 15.09 -6.08 9.19
N GLU A 143 15.96 -6.36 8.21
CA GLU A 143 16.19 -5.47 7.09
C GLU A 143 14.95 -5.35 6.20
N ARG A 144 14.87 -4.27 5.43
CA ARG A 144 13.77 -4.06 4.48
C ARG A 144 13.73 -5.24 3.50
N PRO A 145 12.57 -5.90 3.29
CA PRO A 145 12.49 -7.06 2.43
C PRO A 145 12.64 -6.65 0.96
N GLU A 146 13.44 -7.43 0.23
CA GLU A 146 13.48 -7.36 -1.23
C GLU A 146 12.13 -7.81 -1.83
N LEU A 147 11.81 -7.28 -3.01
CA LEU A 147 10.51 -7.52 -3.64
C LEU A 147 10.26 -9.01 -3.92
N ASP A 148 11.30 -9.75 -4.30
CA ASP A 148 11.21 -11.19 -4.57
C ASP A 148 10.84 -11.98 -3.30
N ARG A 149 11.34 -11.56 -2.14
CA ARG A 149 10.97 -12.15 -0.84
C ARG A 149 9.50 -11.88 -0.53
N VAL A 150 9.03 -10.65 -0.79
CA VAL A 150 7.61 -10.28 -0.60
C VAL A 150 6.71 -11.12 -1.51
N ILE A 151 7.10 -11.33 -2.77
CA ILE A 151 6.34 -12.12 -3.74
C ILE A 151 6.31 -13.60 -3.34
N ALA A 152 7.45 -14.16 -2.94
CA ALA A 152 7.55 -15.56 -2.52
C ALA A 152 6.65 -15.85 -1.30
N ALA A 153 6.57 -14.92 -0.35
CA ALA A 153 5.79 -15.03 0.88
C ALA A 153 4.29 -14.77 0.67
N LEU A 154 3.95 -13.66 0.01
CA LEU A 154 2.59 -13.11 0.00
C LEU A 154 1.83 -13.35 -1.31
N GLY A 155 2.50 -13.97 -2.29
CA GLY A 155 1.97 -14.19 -3.63
C GLY A 155 2.36 -13.09 -4.63
N PRO A 156 1.99 -13.27 -5.90
CA PRO A 156 2.39 -12.37 -6.99
C PRO A 156 1.84 -10.96 -6.78
N LEU A 157 2.62 -9.96 -7.22
CA LEU A 157 2.11 -8.61 -7.35
C LEU A 157 1.03 -8.58 -8.42
N THR A 158 -0.07 -7.90 -8.12
CA THR A 158 -1.05 -7.56 -9.16
C THR A 158 -0.65 -6.27 -9.89
N SER A 159 0.18 -5.45 -9.25
CA SER A 159 0.66 -4.13 -9.70
C SER A 159 2.19 -4.10 -9.68
N PRO A 160 2.88 -4.74 -10.64
CA PRO A 160 4.32 -4.73 -10.67
C PRO A 160 4.84 -3.29 -10.78
N PRO A 161 5.88 -2.89 -10.01
CA PRO A 161 6.47 -1.58 -10.16
C PRO A 161 6.97 -1.40 -11.60
N ALA A 162 6.74 -0.22 -12.17
CA ALA A 162 7.29 0.11 -13.48
C ALA A 162 8.81 -0.10 -13.43
N ARG A 163 9.32 -1.06 -14.21
CA ARG A 163 10.76 -1.34 -14.29
C ARG A 163 11.49 -0.02 -14.54
N ALA A 164 12.35 0.38 -13.62
CA ALA A 164 13.36 1.39 -13.90
C ALA A 164 14.23 0.82 -15.04
N ASN A 165 14.21 1.48 -16.19
CA ASN A 165 14.85 1.06 -17.45
C ASN A 165 14.23 -0.17 -18.14
N ALA A 166 13.06 0.01 -18.76
CA ALA A 166 12.84 -0.54 -20.08
C ALA A 166 12.85 0.65 -21.05
N GLU A 167 13.81 0.63 -21.98
CA GLU A 167 14.02 1.65 -22.99
C GLU A 167 12.68 2.12 -23.56
N ARG A 168 12.48 3.44 -23.56
CA ARG A 168 11.46 4.07 -24.42
C ARG A 168 11.84 3.76 -25.85
N THR A 169 11.44 2.59 -26.37
CA THR A 169 11.33 2.39 -27.80
C THR A 169 10.27 3.37 -28.27
N ALA A 170 10.75 4.48 -28.84
CA ALA A 170 9.92 5.51 -29.42
C ALA A 170 8.97 4.85 -30.42
N ARG A 171 7.66 4.90 -30.15
CA ARG A 171 6.67 4.65 -31.20
C ARG A 171 6.95 5.64 -32.33
N PRO A 172 7.16 5.19 -33.58
CA PRO A 172 7.36 6.12 -34.68
C PRO A 172 6.12 6.99 -34.81
N ARG A 173 6.33 8.31 -34.80
CA ARG A 173 5.30 9.32 -35.11
C ARG A 173 4.75 8.98 -36.49
N ARG A 174 3.45 8.62 -36.57
CA ARG A 174 2.73 8.57 -37.84
C ARG A 174 2.73 9.96 -38.44
N GLU A 175 3.53 10.17 -39.47
CA GLU A 175 3.39 11.34 -40.35
C GLU A 175 2.00 11.33 -40.96
N ARG A 176 1.21 12.35 -40.63
CA ARG A 176 -0.01 12.66 -41.36
C ARG A 176 0.40 13.15 -42.75
N ARG A 177 0.32 12.28 -43.76
CA ARG A 177 0.27 12.68 -45.17
C ARG A 177 -0.84 13.70 -45.34
N ARG A 178 -0.46 14.97 -45.53
CA ARG A 178 -1.35 15.99 -46.10
C ARG A 178 -1.64 15.56 -47.53
N ARG A 179 -2.92 15.32 -47.86
CA ARG A 179 -3.37 15.27 -49.25
C ARG A 179 -3.43 16.71 -49.75
N ALA A 180 -2.71 16.97 -50.84
CA ALA A 180 -2.94 18.11 -51.72
C ALA A 180 -4.21 17.86 -52.54
#